data_AF-A0A921DU06-F1
#
_entry.id   AF-A0A921DU06-F1
#
_cell.length_a   1.000
_cell.length_b   1.000
_cell.length_c   1.000
_cell.angle_alpha   90.00
_cell.angle_beta   90.00
_cell.angle_gamma   90.00
#
_symmetry.space_group_name_H-M   'P 1'
#
loop_
_entity.id
_entity.type
_entity.pdbx_description
1 polymer ?
#
loop_
_entity_poly.entity_id
_entity_poly.type
_entity_poly.pdbx_seq_one_letter_code
_entity_poly.pdbx_strand_id
1 'polypeptide(L)' 'MEHKKLKSFPKDFLWGSASAAYQIEGAYREDGKGLSVWDQFVRIPGKTFKGTNGDVA' A
#
# COMPACT_ATOMS: atom_id res chain seq x y z
N MET A 1 -0.92 38.54 24.12
CA MET A 1 -0.60 37.33 23.34
C MET A 1 -1.46 36.21 23.88
N GLU A 2 -2.39 35.67 23.10
CA GLU A 2 -3.18 34.51 23.54
C GLU A 2 -2.35 33.24 23.39
N HIS A 3 -2.03 32.60 24.52
CA HIS A 3 -1.45 31.25 24.51
C HIS A 3 -2.58 30.22 24.55
N LYS A 4 -2.80 29.55 23.43
CA LYS A 4 -3.73 28.42 23.34
C LYS A 4 -3.05 27.15 23.83
N LYS A 5 -3.54 26.55 24.91
CA LYS A 5 -3.07 25.25 25.40
C LYS A 5 -3.71 24.11 24.58
N LEU A 6 -2.90 23.35 23.85
CA LEU A 6 -3.38 22.18 23.10
C LEU A 6 -3.58 20.98 24.04
N LYS A 7 -4.59 20.16 23.77
CA LYS A 7 -4.82 18.90 24.49
C LYS A 7 -3.80 17.86 24.02
N SER A 8 -3.31 17.04 24.95
CA SER A 8 -2.53 15.85 24.62
C SER A 8 -3.39 14.81 23.91
N PHE A 9 -2.77 13.96 23.10
CA PHE A 9 -3.44 12.78 22.54
C PHE A 9 -3.96 11.86 23.67
N PRO A 10 -5.07 11.13 23.45
CA PRO A 10 -5.52 10.09 24.37
C PRO A 10 -4.41 9.10 24.72
N LYS A 11 -4.46 8.52 25.92
CA LYS A 11 -3.44 7.56 26.39
C LYS A 11 -3.39 6.28 25.54
N ASP A 12 -4.50 5.95 24.92
CA ASP A 12 -4.78 4.78 24.08
C ASP A 12 -4.81 5.12 22.58
N PHE A 13 -4.25 6.28 22.21
CA PHE A 13 -4.17 6.66 20.81
C PHE A 13 -3.32 5.66 20.01
N LEU A 14 -3.92 5.08 18.98
CA LEU A 14 -3.27 4.08 18.13
C LEU A 14 -2.35 4.76 17.10
N TRP A 15 -1.12 5.01 17.50
CA TRP A 15 -0.05 5.37 16.58
C TRP A 15 0.31 4.16 15.73
N GLY A 16 -0.04 4.22 14.45
CA GLY A 16 0.10 3.08 13.55
C GLY A 16 0.84 3.41 12.25
N SER A 17 1.14 2.34 11.53
CA SER A 17 1.59 2.36 10.14
C SER A 17 0.65 1.49 9.30
N ALA A 18 0.72 1.62 7.97
CA ALA A 18 -0.11 0.85 7.05
C ALA A 18 0.67 0.47 5.79
N SER A 19 0.15 -0.53 5.08
CA SER A 19 0.59 -0.96 3.76
C SER A 19 -0.62 -1.32 2.90
N ALA A 20 -0.39 -1.67 1.64
CA ALA A 20 -1.40 -2.23 0.75
C ALA A 20 -0.84 -3.49 0.07
N ALA A 21 -1.67 -4.54 -0.03
CA ALA A 21 -1.28 -5.88 -0.47
C ALA A 21 -0.40 -5.89 -1.72
N TYR A 22 -0.89 -5.34 -2.84
CA TYR A 22 -0.16 -5.33 -4.11
C TYR A 22 1.18 -4.57 -4.07
N GLN A 23 1.34 -3.64 -3.14
CA GLN A 23 2.56 -2.83 -3.02
C GLN A 23 3.66 -3.53 -2.19
N ILE A 24 3.34 -4.61 -1.47
CA ILE A 24 4.28 -5.22 -0.51
C ILE A 24 4.34 -6.75 -0.53
N GLU A 25 3.29 -7.44 -1.00
CA GLU A 25 3.20 -8.89 -0.86
C GLU A 25 4.06 -9.65 -1.88
N GLY A 26 4.06 -9.23 -3.16
CA GLY A 26 4.62 -10.04 -4.23
C GLY A 26 3.82 -11.33 -4.44
N ALA A 27 4.51 -12.44 -4.65
CA ALA A 27 3.96 -13.80 -4.71
C ALA A 27 2.70 -13.92 -5.62
N TYR A 28 2.67 -13.16 -6.72
CA TYR A 28 1.42 -12.86 -7.42
C TYR A 28 0.70 -14.08 -8.04
N ARG A 29 1.39 -15.23 -8.17
CA ARG A 29 0.88 -16.54 -8.66
C ARG A 29 1.19 -17.72 -7.73
N GLU A 30 1.56 -17.48 -6.49
CA GLU A 30 1.83 -18.56 -5.53
C GLU A 30 0.53 -19.06 -4.88
N ASP A 31 0.57 -20.28 -4.35
CA ASP A 31 -0.46 -20.86 -3.46
C ASP A 31 -1.91 -20.75 -3.92
N GLY A 32 -2.14 -20.77 -5.23
CA GLY A 32 -3.48 -20.71 -5.81
C GLY A 32 -4.10 -19.31 -5.82
N LYS A 33 -3.32 -18.25 -5.58
CA LYS A 33 -3.79 -16.86 -5.71
C LYS A 33 -4.35 -16.59 -7.10
N GLY A 34 -5.56 -16.01 -7.13
CA GLY A 34 -6.19 -15.50 -8.35
C GLY A 34 -5.58 -14.16 -8.81
N LEU A 35 -5.74 -13.84 -10.10
CA LEU A 35 -5.31 -12.55 -10.64
C LEU A 35 -6.25 -11.43 -10.19
N SER A 36 -5.67 -10.37 -9.64
CA SER A 36 -6.36 -9.11 -9.39
C SER A 36 -6.45 -8.27 -10.67
N VAL A 37 -7.24 -7.21 -10.65
CA VAL A 37 -7.28 -6.23 -11.75
C VAL A 37 -5.93 -5.53 -11.93
N TRP A 38 -5.17 -5.32 -10.86
CA TRP A 38 -3.83 -4.71 -10.92
C TRP A 38 -2.84 -5.61 -11.65
N ASP A 39 -2.88 -6.92 -11.39
CA ASP A 39 -2.03 -7.90 -12.10
C ASP A 39 -2.17 -7.78 -13.62
N GLN A 40 -3.39 -7.57 -14.11
CA GLN A 40 -3.66 -7.39 -15.54
C GLN A 40 -3.30 -5.97 -16.03
N PHE A 41 -3.68 -4.95 -15.26
CA PHE A 41 -3.51 -3.55 -15.66
C PHE A 41 -2.05 -3.14 -15.86
N VAL A 42 -1.15 -3.53 -14.96
CA VAL A 42 0.26 -3.13 -15.04
C VAL A 42 1.01 -3.74 -16.23
N ARG A 43 0.46 -4.79 -16.83
CA ARG A 43 1.04 -5.48 -17.99
C ARG A 43 0.69 -4.83 -19.32
N ILE A 44 -0.19 -3.84 -19.32
CA ILE A 44 -0.46 -3.03 -20.51
C ILE A 44 0.78 -2.15 -20.77
N PRO A 45 1.40 -2.21 -21.96
CA PRO A 45 2.62 -1.45 -22.27
C PRO A 45 2.46 0.05 -21.96
N GLY A 46 3.43 0.61 -21.24
CA GLY A 46 3.47 2.03 -20.88
C GLY A 46 2.57 2.46 -19.71
N LYS A 47 1.86 1.53 -19.02
CA LYS A 47 1.03 1.89 -17.86
C LYS A 47 1.81 2.15 -16.59
N THR A 48 2.96 1.52 -16.42
CA THR A 48 3.84 1.71 -15.28
C THR A 48 5.21 2.19 -15.73
N PHE A 49 5.87 2.95 -14.86
CA PHE A 49 7.21 3.44 -15.11
C PHE A 49 8.17 2.27 -15.31
N LYS A 50 8.86 2.22 -16.46
CA LYS A 50 9.77 1.12 -16.83
C LYS A 50 9.15 -0.29 -16.80
N GLY A 51 7.81 -0.40 -16.84
CA GLY A 51 7.13 -1.69 -16.79
C GLY A 51 7.18 -2.39 -15.42
N THR A 52 7.35 -1.64 -14.32
CA THR A 52 7.31 -2.21 -12.97
C THR A 52 5.94 -2.82 -12.64
N ASN A 53 5.93 -3.87 -11.83
CA ASN A 53 4.75 -4.62 -11.42
C ASN A 53 4.94 -5.19 -10.00
N GLY A 54 3.85 -5.71 -9.43
CA GLY A 54 3.84 -6.31 -8.09
C GLY A 54 4.10 -7.82 -8.07
N ASP A 55 4.85 -8.38 -9.03
CA ASP A 55 5.11 -9.82 -9.06
C ASP A 55 5.93 -10.26 -7.85
N VAL A 56 6.86 -9.40 -7.44
CA VAL A 56 7.64 -9.47 -6.19
C VAL A 56 7.35 -8.26 -5.29
N ALA A 57 6.76 -7.20 -5.85
CA ALA A 57 6.68 -5.80 -5.38
C ALA A 57 7.82 -4.90 -5.89
#